data_AF-A0A4R1B505-F1
#
_entry.id   AF-A0A4R1B505-F1
#
_cell.length_a   1.000
_cell.length_b   1.000
_cell.length_c   1.000
_cell.angle_alpha   90.00
_cell.angle_beta   90.00
_cell.angle_gamma   90.00
#
_symmetry.space_group_name_H-M   'P 1'
#
loop_
_entity.id
_entity.type
_entity.pdbx_description
1 polymer ?
#
loop_
_entity_poly.entity_id
_entity_poly.type
_entity_poly.pdbx_seq_one_letter_code
_entity_poly.pdbx_strand_id
1 'polypeptide(L)'
;MAQINIPFQAIDWSHIEKTEHKGETGTSWWQTQQFGGLRIRIVEYSPGYLADHWCRKGHIVHCLQGHFTSELQSGERIELREGGTYVVSDELSSHRSVSEDGVRLLIIDGDFLQRQGAGLLPDHLETGRLRLDILRIDDSTFIRGLVNSEGWLHFIGDRKVHSEEDAVRYIQGMLGNANATIHVVRLRESGIPVGITTLIRRPWLEHPDIGFALLPEHEGKGYSYESSKALLDRLAQNGVLPEVFAITLPDNHRSIRLLERLGLRNDGPRTVEGENLLLFRKPLARS
;
A
#
# COMPACT_ATOMS: atom_id res chain seq x y z
N MET A 1 1.14 7.18 14.61
CA MET A 1 2.34 6.71 15.33
C MET A 1 3.10 7.94 15.80
N ALA A 2 3.62 7.95 17.03
CA ALA A 2 4.44 9.08 17.50
C ALA A 2 5.63 9.25 16.54
N GLN A 3 5.85 10.47 16.06
CA GLN A 3 6.95 10.77 15.16
C GLN A 3 8.25 10.67 15.98
N ILE A 4 8.95 9.55 15.84
CA ILE A 4 10.25 9.34 16.50
C ILE A 4 11.27 10.14 15.70
N ASN A 5 11.71 11.25 16.27
CA ASN A 5 12.75 12.06 15.66
C ASN A 5 14.10 11.35 15.80
N ILE A 6 14.85 11.23 14.70
CA ILE A 6 16.22 10.72 14.71
C ILE A 6 17.16 11.93 14.82
N PRO A 7 17.91 12.07 15.93
CA PRO A 7 18.82 13.20 16.10
C PRO A 7 20.02 13.07 15.14
N PHE A 8 20.56 14.22 14.74
CA PHE A 8 21.81 14.28 13.97
C PHE A 8 22.94 13.57 14.72
N GLN A 9 23.59 12.63 14.06
CA GLN A 9 24.73 11.88 14.59
C GLN A 9 25.53 11.25 13.45
N ALA A 10 26.82 10.99 13.70
CA ALA A 10 27.67 10.19 12.83
C ALA A 10 27.71 8.74 13.34
N ILE A 11 27.71 7.77 12.42
CA ILE A 11 27.84 6.34 12.76
C ILE A 11 29.29 5.93 12.51
N ASP A 12 30.01 5.61 13.58
CA ASP A 12 31.32 4.96 13.49
C ASP A 12 31.14 3.44 13.44
N TRP A 13 31.15 2.91 12.22
CA TRP A 13 30.97 1.47 11.98
C TRP A 13 32.09 0.62 12.57
N SER A 14 33.26 1.16 12.89
CA SER A 14 34.35 0.36 13.48
C SER A 14 34.04 -0.14 14.89
N HIS A 15 33.11 0.52 15.59
CA HIS A 15 32.68 0.16 16.94
C HIS A 15 31.39 -0.67 16.98
N ILE A 16 30.77 -0.95 15.83
CA ILE A 16 29.55 -1.75 15.78
C ILE A 16 29.91 -3.22 15.62
N GLU A 17 29.43 -4.06 16.53
CA GLU A 17 29.68 -5.50 16.50
C GLU A 17 29.18 -6.15 15.19
N LYS A 18 30.00 -7.03 14.62
CA LYS A 18 29.62 -7.89 13.50
C LYS A 18 28.90 -9.13 14.03
N THR A 19 27.65 -9.28 13.66
CA THR A 19 26.88 -10.51 13.91
C THR A 19 26.93 -11.43 12.69
N GLU A 20 27.09 -12.72 12.90
CA GLU A 20 27.20 -13.72 11.83
C GLU A 20 25.84 -14.34 11.49
N HIS A 21 25.53 -14.45 10.19
CA HIS A 21 24.30 -15.03 9.67
C HIS A 21 24.63 -15.99 8.51
N LYS A 22 24.20 -17.25 8.61
CA LYS A 22 24.47 -18.29 7.60
C LYS A 22 23.51 -18.18 6.41
N GLY A 23 24.03 -18.38 5.21
CA GLY A 23 23.23 -18.61 4.00
C GLY A 23 23.03 -20.10 3.75
N GLU A 24 22.39 -20.48 2.64
CA GLU A 24 22.44 -21.88 2.15
C GLU A 24 23.89 -22.29 1.90
N THR A 25 24.67 -21.37 1.32
CA THR A 25 26.13 -21.45 1.20
C THR A 25 26.76 -20.14 1.64
N GLY A 26 28.01 -20.22 2.11
CA GLY A 26 28.74 -19.05 2.58
C GLY A 26 28.20 -18.47 3.90
N THR A 27 28.61 -17.25 4.21
CA THR A 27 28.25 -16.56 5.45
C THR A 27 28.13 -15.06 5.19
N SER A 28 27.25 -14.41 5.94
CA SER A 28 27.14 -12.95 5.94
C SER A 28 27.43 -12.38 7.32
N TRP A 29 28.02 -11.18 7.37
CA TRP A 29 28.33 -10.46 8.60
C TRP A 29 27.65 -9.10 8.60
N TRP A 30 26.90 -8.81 9.66
CA TRP A 30 26.03 -7.65 9.73
C TRP A 30 26.48 -6.74 10.86
N GLN A 31 26.72 -5.48 10.53
CA GLN A 31 26.82 -4.39 11.49
C GLN A 31 25.52 -3.60 11.38
N THR A 32 24.78 -3.46 12.48
CA THR A 32 23.40 -2.92 12.44
C THR A 32 23.23 -1.75 13.39
N GLN A 33 22.63 -0.68 12.88
CA GLN A 33 22.15 0.44 13.68
C GLN A 33 20.64 0.59 13.51
N GLN A 34 19.93 0.73 14.64
CA GLN A 34 18.47 0.85 14.67
C GLN A 34 18.05 2.22 15.21
N PHE A 35 17.10 2.87 14.52
CA PHE A 35 16.51 4.14 14.90
C PHE A 35 15.01 4.12 14.62
N GLY A 36 14.13 4.11 15.63
CA GLY A 36 12.65 4.18 15.49
C GLY A 36 12.04 4.03 14.08
N GLY A 37 11.83 2.78 13.63
CA GLY A 37 11.25 2.48 12.31
C GLY A 37 12.22 2.54 11.12
N LEU A 38 13.48 2.93 11.31
CA LEU A 38 14.59 2.92 10.35
C LEU A 38 15.72 2.01 10.87
N ARG A 39 16.24 1.17 9.98
CA ARG A 39 17.42 0.32 10.21
C ARG A 39 18.43 0.56 9.12
N ILE A 40 19.68 0.77 9.51
CA ILE A 40 20.82 0.95 8.60
C ILE A 40 21.84 -0.14 8.92
N ARG A 41 22.35 -0.81 7.88
CA ARG A 41 23.27 -1.94 8.04
C ARG A 41 24.41 -1.88 7.04
N ILE A 42 25.61 -2.20 7.49
CA ILE A 42 26.68 -2.69 6.60
C ILE A 42 26.62 -4.22 6.63
N VAL A 43 26.52 -4.82 5.46
CA VAL A 43 26.44 -6.27 5.29
C VAL A 43 27.55 -6.73 4.35
N GLU A 44 28.31 -7.71 4.80
CA GLU A 44 29.37 -8.35 4.00
C GLU A 44 28.98 -9.79 3.71
N TYR A 45 29.04 -10.19 2.45
CA TYR A 45 28.85 -11.59 2.03
C TYR A 45 30.21 -12.22 1.72
N SER A 46 30.42 -13.46 2.16
CA SER A 46 31.59 -14.25 1.76
C SER A 46 31.53 -14.60 0.26
N PRO A 47 32.67 -14.95 -0.35
CA PRO A 47 32.66 -15.67 -1.63
C PRO A 47 31.76 -16.92 -1.57
N GLY A 48 31.04 -17.17 -2.66
CA GLY A 48 30.06 -18.26 -2.78
C GLY A 48 28.83 -18.13 -1.88
N TYR A 49 28.50 -16.92 -1.42
CA TYR A 49 27.32 -16.70 -0.58
C TYR A 49 26.02 -16.88 -1.37
N LEU A 50 25.08 -17.63 -0.80
CA LEU A 50 23.71 -17.78 -1.25
C LEU A 50 22.77 -17.59 -0.06
N ALA A 51 21.88 -16.61 -0.13
CA ALA A 51 20.91 -16.38 0.94
C ALA A 51 20.00 -17.59 1.16
N ASP A 52 19.70 -17.90 2.43
CA ASP A 52 18.87 -19.03 2.90
C ASP A 52 17.37 -18.83 2.76
N HIS A 53 16.94 -17.67 2.26
CA HIS A 53 15.55 -17.35 2.07
C HIS A 53 15.33 -16.37 0.92
N TRP A 54 14.09 -16.37 0.44
CA TRP A 54 13.57 -15.35 -0.45
C TRP A 54 13.04 -14.18 0.38
N CYS A 55 13.71 -13.03 0.31
CA CYS A 55 13.26 -11.81 0.96
C CYS A 55 12.02 -11.26 0.26
N ARG A 56 11.01 -10.92 1.05
CA ARG A 56 9.78 -10.21 0.63
C ARG A 56 9.67 -8.84 1.29
N LYS A 57 10.62 -8.50 2.17
CA LYS A 57 10.66 -7.22 2.87
C LYS A 57 11.31 -6.16 1.99
N GLY A 58 10.81 -4.94 2.13
CA GLY A 58 11.33 -3.78 1.45
C GLY A 58 12.66 -3.36 2.06
N HIS A 59 13.61 -3.06 1.18
CA HIS A 59 14.91 -2.50 1.54
C HIS A 59 15.51 -1.73 0.36
N ILE A 60 16.42 -0.83 0.67
CA ILE A 60 17.31 -0.19 -0.29
C ILE A 60 18.67 -0.85 -0.12
N VAL A 61 19.23 -1.37 -1.20
CA VAL A 61 20.57 -1.95 -1.19
C VAL A 61 21.46 -1.11 -2.10
N HIS A 62 22.56 -0.63 -1.53
CA HIS A 62 23.62 0.06 -2.25
C HIS A 62 24.92 -0.76 -2.16
N CYS A 63 25.54 -1.03 -3.30
CA CYS A 63 26.76 -1.81 -3.37
C CYS A 63 27.98 -0.92 -3.08
N LEU A 64 28.60 -1.11 -1.92
CA LEU A 64 29.77 -0.35 -1.49
C LEU A 64 31.06 -0.85 -2.15
N GLN A 65 31.17 -2.17 -2.38
CA GLN A 65 32.35 -2.80 -2.97
C GLN A 65 32.00 -4.18 -3.53
N GLY A 66 32.59 -4.53 -4.67
CA GLY A 66 32.40 -5.84 -5.30
C GLY A 66 31.11 -5.90 -6.14
N HIS A 67 30.49 -7.07 -6.21
CA HIS A 67 29.24 -7.26 -6.92
C HIS A 67 28.44 -8.46 -6.40
N PHE A 68 27.14 -8.43 -6.65
CA PHE A 68 26.24 -9.55 -6.36
C PHE A 68 25.08 -9.59 -7.36
N THR A 69 24.42 -10.73 -7.43
CA THR A 69 23.20 -10.92 -8.20
C THR A 69 22.01 -11.00 -7.25
N SER A 70 20.97 -10.22 -7.52
CA SER A 70 19.64 -10.39 -6.95
C SER A 70 18.81 -11.24 -7.89
N GLU A 71 18.47 -12.46 -7.47
CA GLU A 71 17.58 -13.35 -8.21
C GLU A 71 16.14 -13.08 -7.79
N LEU A 72 15.26 -12.78 -8.73
CA LEU A 72 13.81 -12.70 -8.49
C LEU A 72 13.19 -14.09 -8.61
N GLN A 73 12.13 -14.35 -7.85
CA GLN A 73 11.43 -15.65 -7.88
C GLN A 73 10.81 -15.96 -9.26
N SER A 74 10.59 -14.94 -10.09
CA SER A 74 10.18 -15.06 -11.50
C SER A 74 11.29 -15.65 -12.41
N GLY A 75 12.52 -15.72 -11.93
CA GLY A 75 13.70 -16.18 -12.68
C GLY A 75 14.55 -15.05 -13.27
N GLU A 76 14.10 -13.80 -13.21
CA GLU A 76 14.91 -12.65 -13.60
C GLU A 76 16.11 -12.48 -12.64
N ARG A 77 17.27 -12.11 -13.17
CA ARG A 77 18.51 -11.90 -12.40
C ARG A 77 19.04 -10.52 -12.68
N ILE A 78 19.22 -9.72 -11.62
CA ILE A 78 19.72 -8.35 -11.70
C ILE A 78 21.08 -8.32 -11.01
N GLU A 79 22.13 -8.03 -11.76
CA GLU A 79 23.46 -7.82 -11.20
C GLU A 79 23.60 -6.37 -10.68
N LEU A 80 24.09 -6.23 -9.46
CA LEU A 80 24.45 -4.95 -8.87
C LEU A 80 25.96 -4.92 -8.61
N ARG A 81 26.64 -3.91 -9.17
CA ARG A 81 28.07 -3.65 -9.01
C ARG A 81 28.30 -2.44 -8.12
N GLU A 82 29.54 -2.24 -7.69
CA GLU A 82 29.97 -1.07 -6.91
C GLU A 82 29.38 0.26 -7.42
N GLY A 83 28.79 1.05 -6.51
CA GLY A 83 28.05 2.28 -6.81
C GLY A 83 26.59 2.09 -7.23
N GLY A 84 26.18 0.86 -7.58
CA GLY A 84 24.82 0.51 -7.95
C GLY A 84 23.86 0.48 -6.75
N THR A 85 22.60 0.83 -7.00
CA THR A 85 21.54 0.82 -5.99
C THR A 85 20.27 0.21 -6.55
N TYR A 86 19.56 -0.60 -5.76
CA TYR A 86 18.15 -0.90 -6.02
C TYR A 86 17.29 -0.57 -4.81
N VAL A 87 15.99 -0.41 -5.06
CA VAL A 87 14.96 -0.15 -4.06
C VAL A 87 13.78 -1.08 -4.27
N VAL A 88 13.24 -1.60 -3.18
CA VAL A 88 12.03 -2.43 -3.18
C VAL A 88 11.20 -2.14 -1.94
N SER A 89 9.87 -2.10 -2.09
CA SER A 89 8.91 -2.05 -0.98
C SER A 89 8.44 -3.46 -0.60
N ASP A 90 7.89 -3.61 0.61
CA ASP A 90 7.31 -4.86 1.08
C ASP A 90 6.38 -5.49 0.04
N GLU A 91 6.54 -6.80 -0.16
CA GLU A 91 5.70 -7.67 -0.99
C GLU A 91 5.72 -7.37 -2.51
N LEU A 92 6.53 -6.42 -2.98
CA LEU A 92 6.63 -6.10 -4.42
C LEU A 92 7.55 -7.01 -5.21
N SER A 93 8.55 -7.60 -4.56
CA SER A 93 9.35 -8.66 -5.16
C SER A 93 9.78 -9.68 -4.12
N SER A 94 9.77 -10.94 -4.52
CA SER A 94 10.41 -12.01 -3.77
C SER A 94 11.77 -12.28 -4.42
N HIS A 95 12.85 -12.05 -3.68
CA HIS A 95 14.19 -12.09 -4.23
C HIS A 95 15.24 -12.61 -3.24
N ARG A 96 16.37 -13.09 -3.74
CA ARG A 96 17.48 -13.58 -2.91
C ARG A 96 18.83 -13.12 -3.45
N SER A 97 19.80 -12.94 -2.55
CA SER A 97 21.14 -12.51 -2.91
C SER A 97 22.06 -13.69 -3.17
N VAL A 98 22.86 -13.57 -4.23
CA VAL A 98 23.94 -14.50 -4.59
C VAL A 98 25.21 -13.70 -4.86
N SER A 99 26.34 -14.10 -4.30
CA SER A 99 27.62 -13.45 -4.57
C SER A 99 28.72 -14.50 -4.73
N GLU A 100 29.36 -14.53 -5.89
CA GLU A 100 30.44 -15.47 -6.22
C GLU A 100 31.74 -15.06 -5.52
N ASP A 101 32.12 -13.78 -5.63
CA ASP A 101 33.38 -13.26 -5.11
C ASP A 101 33.27 -12.57 -3.74
N GLY A 102 32.06 -12.51 -3.18
CA GLY A 102 31.75 -11.71 -2.01
C GLY A 102 31.45 -10.24 -2.36
N VAL A 103 30.79 -9.55 -1.43
CA VAL A 103 30.35 -8.17 -1.64
C VAL A 103 30.20 -7.44 -0.30
N ARG A 104 30.37 -6.12 -0.31
CA ARG A 104 30.05 -5.25 0.82
C ARG A 104 28.92 -4.30 0.43
N LEU A 105 27.89 -4.27 1.25
CA LEU A 105 26.62 -3.60 0.97
C LEU A 105 26.27 -2.63 2.11
N LEU A 106 25.63 -1.53 1.74
CA LEU A 106 24.81 -0.74 2.64
C LEU A 106 23.35 -1.13 2.41
N ILE A 107 22.68 -1.61 3.46
CA ILE A 107 21.26 -1.95 3.42
C ILE A 107 20.50 -1.01 4.35
N ILE A 108 19.50 -0.33 3.81
CA ILE A 108 18.61 0.55 4.55
C ILE A 108 17.20 -0.01 4.44
N ASP A 109 16.57 -0.29 5.58
CA ASP A 109 15.21 -0.78 5.62
C ASP A 109 14.42 -0.12 6.75
N GLY A 110 13.10 -0.21 6.70
CA GLY A 110 12.26 0.43 7.70
C GLY A 110 10.79 0.51 7.33
N ASP A 111 10.01 1.07 8.24
CA ASP A 111 8.55 1.16 8.13
C ASP A 111 8.10 1.97 6.92
N PHE A 112 8.96 2.87 6.43
CA PHE A 112 8.71 3.66 5.22
C PHE A 112 8.69 2.84 3.93
N LEU A 113 9.18 1.59 3.96
CA LEU A 113 9.14 0.65 2.84
C LEU A 113 7.99 -0.35 2.94
N GLN A 114 7.24 -0.35 4.06
CA GLN A 114 6.03 -1.15 4.16
C GLN A 114 5.05 -0.76 3.05
N ARG A 115 4.33 -1.75 2.51
CA ARG A 115 3.35 -1.51 1.48
C ARG A 115 2.30 -0.56 2.03
N GLN A 116 2.21 0.60 1.41
CA GLN A 116 1.39 1.71 1.87
C GLN A 116 -0.06 1.49 1.43
N GLY A 117 -0.73 0.59 2.16
CA GLY A 117 -2.15 0.71 2.49
C GLY A 117 -2.26 0.88 4.00
N ALA A 118 -3.45 1.08 4.57
CA ALA A 118 -3.57 1.23 6.02
C ALA A 118 -3.10 -0.01 6.84
N GLY A 119 -2.60 -1.08 6.20
CA GLY A 119 -2.22 -2.36 6.82
C GLY A 119 -3.42 -3.14 7.36
N LEU A 120 -4.63 -2.61 7.15
CA LEU A 120 -5.87 -3.09 7.75
C LEU A 120 -6.65 -4.03 6.83
N LEU A 121 -6.33 -4.06 5.54
CA LEU A 121 -7.06 -4.80 4.52
C LEU A 121 -6.08 -5.64 3.68
N PRO A 122 -6.50 -6.84 3.22
CA PRO A 122 -5.69 -7.68 2.34
C PRO A 122 -5.58 -7.07 0.94
N ASP A 123 -4.52 -7.42 0.21
CA ASP A 123 -4.33 -6.99 -1.19
C ASP A 123 -5.38 -7.56 -2.15
N HIS A 124 -6.02 -8.66 -1.75
CA HIS A 124 -7.01 -9.37 -2.53
C HIS A 124 -8.15 -9.87 -1.65
N LEU A 125 -9.39 -9.72 -2.13
CA LEU A 125 -10.60 -10.24 -1.48
C LEU A 125 -11.63 -10.68 -2.53
N GLU A 126 -12.18 -11.87 -2.37
CA GLU A 126 -13.29 -12.35 -3.20
C GLU A 126 -14.63 -12.26 -2.46
N THR A 127 -15.69 -12.11 -3.25
CA THR A 127 -17.08 -12.21 -2.81
C THR A 127 -17.83 -13.17 -3.73
N GLY A 128 -19.17 -13.21 -3.62
CA GLY A 128 -19.98 -14.03 -4.51
C GLY A 128 -19.81 -13.65 -5.98
N ARG A 129 -19.84 -12.35 -6.30
CA ARG A 129 -19.83 -11.83 -7.68
C ARG A 129 -18.59 -11.01 -8.03
N LEU A 130 -17.79 -10.63 -7.04
CA LEU A 130 -16.72 -9.65 -7.21
C LEU A 130 -15.37 -10.20 -6.76
N ARG A 131 -14.34 -9.60 -7.35
CA ARG A 131 -12.95 -9.70 -6.93
C ARG A 131 -12.46 -8.27 -6.67
N LEU A 132 -11.88 -8.04 -5.50
CA LEU A 132 -11.31 -6.77 -5.09
C LEU A 132 -9.80 -6.93 -5.06
N ASP A 133 -9.10 -6.28 -5.98
CA ASP A 133 -7.64 -6.28 -6.04
C ASP A 133 -7.09 -4.91 -5.71
N ILE A 134 -5.93 -4.85 -5.07
CA ILE A 134 -5.21 -3.58 -4.93
C ILE A 134 -4.96 -2.97 -6.31
N LEU A 135 -5.14 -1.64 -6.39
CA LEU A 135 -4.91 -0.85 -7.58
C LEU A 135 -3.50 -1.10 -8.18
N ARG A 136 -3.41 -1.13 -9.51
CA ARG A 136 -2.13 -1.27 -10.23
C ARG A 136 -2.02 -0.19 -11.31
N ILE A 137 -0.80 0.02 -11.82
CA ILE A 137 -0.56 0.95 -12.93
C ILE A 137 -1.37 0.54 -14.17
N ASP A 138 -1.49 -0.76 -14.42
CA ASP A 138 -2.27 -1.31 -15.55
C ASP A 138 -3.78 -0.99 -15.50
N ASP A 139 -4.27 -0.43 -14.38
CA ASP A 139 -5.65 0.05 -14.27
C ASP A 139 -5.84 1.48 -14.80
N SER A 140 -4.81 2.11 -15.36
CA SER A 140 -4.79 3.50 -15.86
C SER A 140 -5.97 3.82 -16.79
N THR A 141 -6.24 2.97 -17.79
CA THR A 141 -7.37 3.16 -18.71
C THR A 141 -8.71 3.17 -17.97
N PHE A 142 -8.90 2.23 -17.02
CA PHE A 142 -10.11 2.14 -16.22
C PHE A 142 -10.25 3.35 -15.27
N ILE A 143 -9.19 3.73 -14.56
CA ILE A 143 -9.19 4.85 -13.63
C ILE A 143 -9.48 6.15 -14.37
N ARG A 144 -8.89 6.37 -15.55
CA ARG A 144 -9.21 7.52 -16.39
C ARG A 144 -10.70 7.58 -16.72
N GLY A 145 -11.31 6.47 -17.11
CA GLY A 145 -12.77 6.40 -17.34
C GLY A 145 -13.58 6.74 -16.08
N LEU A 146 -13.21 6.14 -14.94
CA LEU A 146 -13.92 6.33 -13.67
C LEU A 146 -13.88 7.78 -13.17
N VAL A 147 -12.71 8.41 -13.16
CA VAL A 147 -12.54 9.76 -12.60
C VAL A 147 -13.12 10.88 -13.48
N ASN A 148 -13.46 10.56 -14.73
CA ASN A 148 -14.14 11.47 -15.65
C ASN A 148 -15.64 11.13 -15.80
N SER A 149 -16.17 10.16 -15.05
CA SER A 149 -17.60 9.86 -15.05
C SER A 149 -18.41 11.00 -14.43
N GLU A 150 -19.66 11.16 -14.86
CA GLU A 150 -20.56 12.22 -14.37
C GLU A 150 -20.71 12.20 -12.85
N GLY A 151 -20.93 11.01 -12.27
CA GLY A 151 -21.04 10.84 -10.82
C GLY A 151 -19.77 11.20 -10.07
N TRP A 152 -18.59 10.87 -10.60
CA TRP A 152 -17.33 11.26 -9.99
C TRP A 152 -17.13 12.77 -10.02
N LEU A 153 -17.30 13.40 -11.19
CA LEU A 153 -17.11 14.83 -11.35
C LEU A 153 -18.07 15.64 -10.48
N HIS A 154 -19.32 15.19 -10.37
CA HIS A 154 -20.33 15.86 -9.57
C HIS A 154 -20.11 15.70 -8.06
N PHE A 155 -19.82 14.48 -7.58
CA PHE A 155 -19.80 14.18 -6.14
C PHE A 155 -18.43 14.15 -5.48
N ILE A 156 -17.35 14.12 -6.27
CA ILE A 156 -15.97 13.98 -5.78
C ILE A 156 -15.08 15.11 -6.32
N GLY A 157 -15.28 15.49 -7.59
CA GLY A 157 -14.56 16.59 -8.23
C GLY A 157 -13.51 16.13 -9.25
N ASP A 158 -13.15 17.07 -10.12
CA ASP A 158 -12.22 16.87 -11.24
C ASP A 158 -10.78 16.63 -10.75
N ARG A 159 -10.22 15.46 -11.13
CA ARG A 159 -8.87 15.04 -10.78
C ARG A 159 -7.80 15.49 -11.77
N LYS A 160 -8.19 16.21 -12.84
CA LYS A 160 -7.29 16.68 -13.92
C LYS A 160 -6.58 15.53 -14.63
N VAL A 161 -7.28 14.41 -14.82
CA VAL A 161 -6.77 13.20 -15.49
C VAL A 161 -7.38 13.12 -16.87
N HIS A 162 -6.69 13.68 -17.88
CA HIS A 162 -7.26 13.77 -19.23
C HIS A 162 -6.46 12.97 -20.28
N SER A 163 -5.24 12.53 -19.94
CA SER A 163 -4.44 11.60 -20.75
C SER A 163 -4.11 10.29 -20.03
N GLU A 164 -3.51 9.36 -20.77
CA GLU A 164 -2.99 8.12 -20.18
C GLU A 164 -1.83 8.40 -19.22
N GLU A 165 -0.94 9.33 -19.57
CA GLU A 165 0.17 9.76 -18.72
C GLU A 165 -0.34 10.40 -17.41
N ASP A 166 -1.41 11.20 -17.49
CA ASP A 166 -2.05 11.74 -16.28
C ASP A 166 -2.61 10.63 -15.40
N ALA A 167 -3.21 9.59 -16.00
CA ALA A 167 -3.78 8.48 -15.26
C ALA A 167 -2.70 7.67 -14.55
N VAL A 168 -1.59 7.37 -15.23
CA VAL A 168 -0.42 6.73 -14.63
C VAL A 168 0.13 7.57 -13.47
N ARG A 169 0.30 8.89 -13.67
CA ARG A 169 0.79 9.79 -12.62
C ARG A 169 -0.17 9.85 -11.42
N TYR A 170 -1.48 9.87 -11.68
CA TYR A 170 -2.51 9.86 -10.66
C TYR A 170 -2.50 8.56 -9.85
N ILE A 171 -2.37 7.41 -10.53
CA ILE A 171 -2.24 6.11 -9.86
C ILE A 171 -0.95 6.04 -9.04
N GLN A 172 0.19 6.50 -9.57
CA GLN A 172 1.44 6.56 -8.80
C GLN A 172 1.27 7.38 -7.51
N GLY A 173 0.59 8.52 -7.58
CA GLY A 173 0.26 9.33 -6.39
C GLY A 173 -0.63 8.59 -5.40
N MET A 174 -1.62 7.82 -5.87
CA MET A 174 -2.47 7.00 -5.00
C MET A 174 -1.71 5.82 -4.36
N LEU A 175 -0.85 5.14 -5.13
CA LEU A 175 -0.03 4.02 -4.64
C LEU A 175 1.08 4.48 -3.69
N GLY A 176 1.56 5.71 -3.84
CA GLY A 176 2.52 6.33 -2.93
C GLY A 176 1.90 6.88 -1.64
N ASN A 177 0.59 6.74 -1.43
CA ASN A 177 -0.09 7.28 -0.25
C ASN A 177 -0.34 6.21 0.83
N ALA A 178 0.50 6.21 1.88
CA ALA A 178 0.40 5.41 3.10
C ALA A 178 -0.99 5.30 3.70
N ASN A 179 -1.71 6.40 3.56
CA ASN A 179 -2.97 6.60 4.21
C ASN A 179 -4.13 6.08 3.37
N ALA A 180 -3.90 5.52 2.18
CA ALA A 180 -4.97 5.04 1.31
C ALA A 180 -4.78 3.59 0.92
N THR A 181 -5.85 2.81 0.98
CA THR A 181 -5.95 1.53 0.30
C THR A 181 -7.05 1.65 -0.75
N ILE A 182 -6.69 1.35 -2.01
CA ILE A 182 -7.62 1.41 -3.13
C ILE A 182 -7.75 0.01 -3.70
N HIS A 183 -8.94 -0.58 -3.56
CA HIS A 183 -9.30 -1.81 -4.24
C HIS A 183 -10.06 -1.49 -5.51
N VAL A 184 -9.59 -1.99 -6.64
CA VAL A 184 -10.37 -2.06 -7.88
C VAL A 184 -11.34 -3.23 -7.77
N VAL A 185 -12.61 -2.90 -7.91
CA VAL A 185 -13.72 -3.86 -7.91
C VAL A 185 -13.87 -4.41 -9.31
N ARG A 186 -13.71 -5.72 -9.46
CA ARG A 186 -13.84 -6.44 -10.73
C ARG A 186 -14.97 -7.45 -10.67
N LEU A 187 -15.66 -7.67 -11.78
CA LEU A 187 -16.56 -8.81 -11.91
C LEU A 187 -15.74 -10.10 -11.85
N ARG A 188 -16.16 -11.04 -11.02
CA ARG A 188 -15.40 -12.28 -10.77
C ARG A 188 -15.24 -13.14 -12.03
N GLU A 189 -16.28 -13.24 -12.85
CA GLU A 189 -16.28 -14.11 -14.03
C GLU A 189 -15.45 -13.54 -15.19
N SER A 190 -15.55 -12.24 -15.45
CA SER A 190 -14.92 -11.61 -16.62
C SER A 190 -13.63 -10.85 -16.31
N GLY A 191 -13.36 -10.54 -15.04
CA GLY A 191 -12.24 -9.68 -14.63
C GLY A 191 -12.42 -8.20 -14.98
N ILE A 192 -13.56 -7.81 -15.56
CA ILE A 192 -13.81 -6.41 -15.96
C ILE A 192 -13.86 -5.52 -14.71
N PRO A 193 -13.06 -4.44 -14.65
CA PRO A 193 -13.17 -3.46 -13.58
C PRO A 193 -14.46 -2.65 -13.71
N VAL A 194 -15.17 -2.49 -12.59
CA VAL A 194 -16.48 -1.82 -12.54
C VAL A 194 -16.50 -0.61 -11.61
N GLY A 195 -15.48 -0.46 -10.76
CA GLY A 195 -15.38 0.64 -9.82
C GLY A 195 -14.25 0.45 -8.82
N ILE A 196 -14.24 1.27 -7.78
CA ILE A 196 -13.28 1.17 -6.68
C ILE A 196 -14.01 1.17 -5.33
N THR A 197 -13.37 0.57 -4.34
CA THR A 197 -13.70 0.76 -2.92
C THR A 197 -12.42 1.13 -2.20
N THR A 198 -12.47 2.18 -1.39
CA THR A 198 -11.30 2.77 -0.76
C THR A 198 -11.42 2.76 0.75
N LEU A 199 -10.27 2.71 1.43
CA LEU A 199 -10.13 3.03 2.84
C LEU A 199 -9.06 4.11 2.97
N ILE A 200 -9.42 5.30 3.43
CA ILE A 200 -8.53 6.47 3.43
C ILE A 200 -8.43 7.03 4.86
N ARG A 201 -7.21 7.31 5.33
CA ARG A 201 -6.96 8.05 6.56
C ARG A 201 -6.75 9.52 6.21
N ARG A 202 -7.65 10.38 6.68
CA ARG A 202 -7.57 11.83 6.48
C ARG A 202 -7.01 12.50 7.71
N PRO A 203 -6.20 13.57 7.59
CA PRO A 203 -5.65 14.27 8.75
C PRO A 203 -6.70 14.83 9.72
N TRP A 204 -7.89 15.15 9.22
CA TRP A 204 -8.99 15.75 9.98
C TRP A 204 -10.03 14.73 10.48
N LEU A 205 -9.82 13.43 10.23
CA LEU A 205 -10.66 12.36 10.73
C LEU A 205 -9.90 11.51 11.75
N GLU A 206 -10.55 11.18 12.86
CA GLU A 206 -9.99 10.31 13.90
C GLU A 206 -9.76 8.88 13.40
N HIS A 207 -10.66 8.38 12.56
CA HIS A 207 -10.63 7.04 11.98
C HIS A 207 -10.66 7.08 10.46
N PRO A 208 -10.13 6.04 9.77
CA PRO A 208 -10.19 5.96 8.33
C PRO A 208 -11.64 5.98 7.81
N ASP A 209 -11.86 6.61 6.66
CA ASP A 209 -13.14 6.60 5.96
C ASP A 209 -13.17 5.57 4.83
N ILE A 210 -14.31 4.89 4.69
CA ILE A 210 -14.61 4.03 3.55
C ILE A 210 -15.28 4.85 2.43
N GLY A 211 -14.81 4.65 1.20
CA GLY A 211 -15.36 5.27 0.00
C GLY A 211 -15.65 4.26 -1.10
N PHE A 212 -16.48 4.64 -2.07
CA PHE A 212 -16.80 3.81 -3.23
C PHE A 212 -17.16 4.69 -4.43
N ALA A 213 -16.84 4.20 -5.62
CA ALA A 213 -17.29 4.77 -6.90
C ALA A 213 -17.44 3.64 -7.92
N LEU A 214 -18.42 3.74 -8.81
CA LEU A 214 -18.64 2.79 -9.90
C LEU A 214 -18.69 3.55 -11.23
N LEU A 215 -18.39 2.83 -12.32
CA LEU A 215 -18.73 3.28 -13.65
C LEU A 215 -20.27 3.29 -13.83
N PRO A 216 -20.84 4.27 -14.56
CA PRO A 216 -22.29 4.43 -14.71
C PRO A 216 -23.04 3.16 -15.14
N GLU A 217 -22.48 2.40 -16.08
CA GLU A 217 -23.05 1.15 -16.63
C GLU A 217 -23.11 -0.02 -15.62
N HIS A 218 -22.44 0.13 -14.47
CA HIS A 218 -22.39 -0.87 -13.41
C HIS A 218 -23.15 -0.44 -12.13
N GLU A 219 -23.73 0.76 -12.12
CA GLU A 219 -24.57 1.22 -11.01
C GLU A 219 -25.88 0.41 -10.88
N GLY A 220 -26.51 0.50 -9.71
CA GLY A 220 -27.81 -0.15 -9.45
C GLY A 220 -27.79 -1.69 -9.31
N LYS A 221 -26.65 -2.34 -9.59
CA LYS A 221 -26.48 -3.82 -9.53
C LYS A 221 -26.09 -4.35 -8.13
N GLY A 222 -25.93 -3.45 -7.17
CA GLY A 222 -25.56 -3.76 -5.78
C GLY A 222 -24.07 -3.99 -5.55
N TYR A 223 -23.20 -3.68 -6.52
CA TYR A 223 -21.76 -3.95 -6.41
C TYR A 223 -21.07 -3.12 -5.33
N SER A 224 -21.36 -1.82 -5.20
CA SER A 224 -20.79 -0.99 -4.13
C SER A 224 -21.16 -1.48 -2.73
N TYR A 225 -22.36 -2.03 -2.57
CA TYR A 225 -22.79 -2.61 -1.28
C TYR A 225 -21.99 -3.89 -0.98
N GLU A 226 -21.88 -4.79 -1.96
CA GLU A 226 -21.15 -6.04 -1.81
C GLU A 226 -19.66 -5.81 -1.53
N SER A 227 -19.00 -4.92 -2.30
CA SER A 227 -17.58 -4.62 -2.12
C SER A 227 -17.30 -3.94 -0.78
N SER A 228 -18.09 -2.90 -0.42
CA SER A 228 -17.92 -2.16 0.82
C SER A 228 -18.22 -3.04 2.04
N LYS A 229 -19.27 -3.87 1.99
CA LYS A 229 -19.58 -4.82 3.06
C LYS A 229 -18.42 -5.80 3.28
N ALA A 230 -17.84 -6.34 2.21
CA ALA A 230 -16.74 -7.29 2.31
C ALA A 230 -15.50 -6.67 3.00
N LEU A 231 -15.17 -5.41 2.68
CA LEU A 231 -14.09 -4.70 3.37
C LEU A 231 -14.43 -4.41 4.85
N LEU A 232 -15.66 -3.95 5.14
CA LEU A 232 -16.09 -3.71 6.52
C LEU A 232 -16.06 -4.98 7.38
N ASP A 233 -16.52 -6.11 6.83
CA ASP A 233 -16.47 -7.41 7.52
C ASP A 233 -15.02 -7.81 7.81
N ARG A 234 -14.10 -7.56 6.86
CA ARG A 234 -12.66 -7.83 7.05
C ARG A 234 -12.05 -6.95 8.13
N LEU A 235 -12.38 -5.65 8.15
CA LEU A 235 -11.92 -4.72 9.19
C LEU A 235 -12.39 -5.15 10.58
N ALA A 236 -13.66 -5.53 10.70
CA ALA A 236 -14.22 -6.03 11.96
C ALA A 236 -13.58 -7.35 12.42
N GLN A 237 -13.24 -8.25 11.49
CA GLN A 237 -12.56 -9.51 11.80
C GLN A 237 -11.14 -9.30 12.33
N ASN A 238 -10.40 -8.34 11.75
CA ASN A 238 -9.03 -8.03 12.16
C ASN A 238 -8.97 -7.41 13.57
N GLY A 239 -10.04 -6.76 14.03
CA GLY A 239 -10.18 -6.26 15.40
C GLY A 239 -9.25 -5.10 15.78
N VAL A 240 -8.53 -4.54 14.80
CA VAL A 240 -7.55 -3.46 15.02
C VAL A 240 -8.21 -2.08 15.10
N LEU A 241 -9.25 -1.86 14.29
CA LEU A 241 -9.98 -0.59 14.28
C LEU A 241 -11.22 -0.64 15.18
N PRO A 242 -11.43 0.36 16.06
CA PRO A 242 -12.64 0.44 16.86
C PRO A 242 -13.86 0.90 16.04
N GLU A 243 -13.63 1.74 15.04
CA GLU A 243 -14.67 2.40 14.25
C GLU A 243 -14.13 2.78 12.86
N VAL A 244 -15.04 2.94 11.90
CA VAL A 244 -14.76 3.42 10.55
C VAL A 244 -15.74 4.54 10.20
N PHE A 245 -15.26 5.52 9.43
CA PHE A 245 -16.04 6.65 8.96
C PHE A 245 -16.46 6.50 7.50
N ALA A 246 -17.34 7.37 7.04
CA ALA A 246 -17.56 7.67 5.63
C ALA A 246 -17.99 9.13 5.51
N ILE A 247 -17.70 9.75 4.38
CA ILE A 247 -18.09 11.12 4.11
C ILE A 247 -18.77 11.20 2.75
N THR A 248 -19.76 12.07 2.63
CA THR A 248 -20.47 12.28 1.36
C THR A 248 -21.13 13.66 1.34
N LEU A 249 -21.41 14.18 0.15
CA LEU A 249 -22.17 15.42 0.01
C LEU A 249 -23.64 15.21 0.42
N PRO A 250 -24.33 16.21 0.99
CA PRO A 250 -25.72 16.11 1.44
C PRO A 250 -26.73 15.71 0.35
N ASP A 251 -26.44 16.04 -0.91
CA ASP A 251 -27.28 15.75 -2.08
C ASP A 251 -26.99 14.37 -2.70
N ASN A 252 -25.94 13.66 -2.26
CA ASN A 252 -25.63 12.31 -2.72
C ASN A 252 -26.51 11.26 -2.02
N HIS A 253 -27.81 11.33 -2.28
CA HIS A 253 -28.81 10.47 -1.66
C HIS A 253 -28.59 8.98 -1.94
N ARG A 254 -27.94 8.63 -3.05
CA ARG A 254 -27.57 7.23 -3.36
C ARG A 254 -26.52 6.72 -2.38
N SER A 255 -25.45 7.49 -2.16
CA SER A 255 -24.41 7.15 -1.19
C SER A 255 -24.94 7.12 0.24
N ILE A 256 -25.74 8.11 0.63
CA ILE A 256 -26.37 8.16 1.97
C ILE A 256 -27.15 6.87 2.27
N ARG A 257 -28.06 6.47 1.37
CA ARG A 257 -28.84 5.22 1.55
C ARG A 257 -27.94 3.97 1.61
N LEU A 258 -26.85 3.96 0.84
CA LEU A 258 -25.93 2.84 0.85
C LEU A 258 -25.18 2.75 2.19
N LEU A 259 -24.68 3.88 2.71
CA LEU A 259 -23.99 3.96 3.99
C LEU A 259 -24.89 3.51 5.15
N GLU A 260 -26.15 3.96 5.15
CA GLU A 260 -27.15 3.52 6.13
C GLU A 260 -27.40 2.01 6.03
N ARG A 261 -27.52 1.46 4.82
CA ARG A 261 -27.71 0.02 4.59
C ARG A 261 -26.48 -0.81 5.00
N LEU A 262 -25.28 -0.24 4.94
CA LEU A 262 -24.05 -0.83 5.46
C LEU A 262 -23.98 -0.75 7.00
N GLY A 263 -24.92 -0.07 7.65
CA GLY A 263 -25.01 0.08 9.10
C GLY A 263 -24.19 1.25 9.64
N LEU A 264 -23.75 2.18 8.79
CA LEU A 264 -23.19 3.44 9.26
C LEU A 264 -24.31 4.39 9.67
N ARG A 265 -24.06 5.19 10.71
CA ARG A 265 -25.01 6.19 11.24
C ARG A 265 -24.50 7.58 10.94
N ASN A 266 -25.40 8.47 10.54
CA ASN A 266 -25.10 9.88 10.32
C ASN A 266 -24.68 10.55 11.64
N ASP A 267 -23.52 11.22 11.64
CA ASP A 267 -22.91 11.93 12.77
C ASP A 267 -22.88 13.46 12.56
N GLY A 268 -23.75 13.93 11.66
CA GLY A 268 -23.96 15.34 11.37
C GLY A 268 -23.00 15.93 10.34
N PRO A 269 -23.17 17.23 10.03
CA PRO A 269 -22.35 17.91 9.04
C PRO A 269 -20.91 18.14 9.53
N ARG A 270 -19.98 18.26 8.60
CA ARG A 270 -18.60 18.72 8.79
C ARG A 270 -18.26 19.69 7.68
N THR A 271 -17.67 20.83 8.03
CA THR A 271 -17.15 21.78 7.04
C THR A 271 -15.65 21.56 6.88
N VAL A 272 -15.21 21.23 5.68
CA VAL A 272 -13.80 20.98 5.35
C VAL A 272 -13.47 21.77 4.09
N GLU A 273 -12.48 22.66 4.18
CA GLU A 273 -12.02 23.47 3.04
C GLU A 273 -13.15 24.27 2.34
N GLY A 274 -14.20 24.64 3.08
CA GLY A 274 -15.37 25.36 2.56
C GLY A 274 -16.49 24.48 2.02
N GLU A 275 -16.30 23.16 1.96
CA GLU A 275 -17.33 22.19 1.58
C GLU A 275 -18.08 21.66 2.80
N ASN A 276 -19.41 21.53 2.68
CA ASN A 276 -20.25 20.94 3.72
C ASN A 276 -20.52 19.47 3.38
N LEU A 277 -19.93 18.58 4.18
CA LEU A 277 -20.04 17.13 4.05
C LEU A 277 -20.90 16.57 5.18
N LEU A 278 -21.53 15.41 4.95
CA LEU A 278 -22.11 14.59 6.01
C LEU A 278 -21.08 13.55 6.46
N LEU A 279 -20.84 13.47 7.76
CA LEU A 279 -20.04 12.39 8.36
C LEU A 279 -20.96 11.23 8.73
N PHE A 280 -20.51 10.02 8.42
CA PHE A 280 -21.12 8.77 8.86
C PHE A 280 -20.08 7.96 9.64
N ARG A 281 -20.54 7.19 10.62
CA ARG A 281 -19.67 6.32 11.43
C ARG A 281 -20.28 4.97 11.72
N LYS A 282 -19.43 3.95 11.89
CA LYS A 282 -19.82 2.61 12.28
C LYS A 282 -18.79 2.00 13.24
N PRO A 283 -19.19 1.66 14.47
CA PRO A 283 -18.39 0.81 15.34
C PRO A 283 -18.10 -0.54 14.69
N LEU A 284 -16.85 -0.98 14.77
CA LEU A 284 -16.36 -2.27 14.25
C LEU A 284 -16.13 -3.31 15.35
N ALA A 285 -16.33 -2.94 16.62
CA ALA A 285 -16.24 -3.86 17.75
C ALA A 285 -17.24 -5.01 17.61
N ARG A 286 -16.82 -6.21 18.02
CA ARG A 286 -17.71 -7.38 18.14
C ARG A 286 -18.74 -7.06 19.24
N SER A 287 -20.02 -7.11 18.87
CA SER A 287 -21.10 -7.28 19.86
C SER A 287 -21.16 -8.74 20.27
#